data_AF-A0AA38KXH3-F1
#
_entry.id   AF-A0AA38KXH3-F1
#
_cell.length_a   1.000
_cell.length_b   1.000
_cell.length_c   1.000
_cell.angle_alpha   90.00
_cell.angle_beta   90.00
_cell.angle_gamma   90.00
#
_symmetry.space_group_name_H-M   'P 1'
#
loop_
_entity.id
_entity.type
_entity.pdbx_description
1 polymer ?
#
loop_
_entity_poly.entity_id
_entity_poly.type
_entity_poly.pdbx_seq_one_letter_code
_entity_poly.pdbx_strand_id
1 'polypeptide(L)' 'MGGKGANLAEMASIGLSVPPGFTISTEACQEYLESGNKLPDGLWEEALEGLKTVEKDMNASLGDPLRSLLLSVRSGAA' A
#
# COMPACT_ATOMS: atom_id res chain seq x y z
N MET A 1 11.21 -3.12 3.29
CA MET A 1 10.57 -2.40 2.16
C MET A 1 11.34 -2.71 0.88
N GLY A 2 10.67 -3.21 -0.18
CA GLY A 2 11.35 -3.56 -1.44
C GLY A 2 11.81 -2.36 -2.28
N GLY A 3 12.71 -2.55 -3.24
CA GLY A 3 13.35 -1.48 -4.03
C GLY A 3 12.38 -0.56 -4.79
N LYS A 4 11.23 -1.07 -5.24
CA LYS A 4 10.18 -0.23 -5.86
C LYS A 4 9.48 0.67 -4.85
N GLY A 5 9.18 0.15 -3.66
CA GLY A 5 8.54 0.91 -2.58
C GLY A 5 9.49 2.00 -2.07
N ALA A 6 10.78 1.67 -1.93
CA ALA A 6 11.83 2.62 -1.59
C ALA A 6 11.91 3.79 -2.59
N ASN A 7 11.97 3.49 -3.89
CA ASN A 7 12.02 4.54 -4.92
C ASN A 7 10.75 5.40 -4.94
N LEU A 8 9.56 4.82 -4.75
CA LEU A 8 8.31 5.59 -4.70
C LEU A 8 8.28 6.53 -3.49
N ALA A 9 8.72 6.05 -2.33
CA ALA A 9 8.84 6.87 -1.13
C ALA A 9 9.85 8.00 -1.32
N GLU A 10 11.00 7.71 -1.93
CA GLU A 10 12.01 8.73 -2.25
C GLU A 10 11.46 9.80 -3.20
N MET A 11 10.86 9.39 -4.33
CA MET A 11 10.26 10.31 -5.29
C MET A 11 9.19 11.20 -4.65
N ALA A 12 8.33 10.65 -3.79
CA ALA A 12 7.34 11.42 -3.04
C ALA A 12 8.00 12.40 -2.06
N SER A 13 9.05 11.98 -1.34
CA SER A 13 9.76 12.80 -0.35
C SER A 13 10.47 14.01 -0.95
N ILE A 14 10.95 13.91 -2.19
CA ILE A 14 11.58 15.02 -2.93
C ILE A 14 10.57 15.89 -3.69
N GLY A 15 9.26 15.65 -3.51
CA GLY A 15 8.19 16.47 -4.07
C GLY A 15 7.87 16.18 -5.54
N LEU A 16 8.29 15.05 -6.10
CA LEU A 16 7.79 14.62 -7.40
C LEU A 16 6.32 14.21 -7.28
N SER A 17 5.53 14.54 -8.30
CA SER A 17 4.12 14.19 -8.37
C SER A 17 3.96 12.68 -8.60
N VAL A 18 3.94 11.92 -7.50
CA VAL A 18 3.67 10.48 -7.49
C VAL A 18 2.24 10.27 -6.97
N PRO A 19 1.41 9.45 -7.63
CA PRO A 19 0.09 9.09 -7.09
C PRO A 19 0.22 8.48 -5.68
N PRO A 20 -0.68 8.84 -4.74
CA PRO A 20 -0.63 8.32 -3.38
C PRO A 20 -0.83 6.81 -3.35
N GLY A 21 -0.20 6.17 -2.38
CA GLY A 21 -0.22 4.73 -2.19
C GLY A 21 0.47 4.33 -0.90
N PHE A 22 0.50 3.03 -0.62
CA PHE A 22 1.22 2.46 0.51
C PHE A 22 1.95 1.18 0.09
N THR A 23 2.94 0.78 0.88
CA THR A 23 3.73 -0.45 0.63
C THR A 23 3.57 -1.38 1.81
N ILE A 24 3.14 -2.61 1.55
CA ILE A 24 3.22 -3.70 2.53
C ILE A 24 4.68 -4.14 2.63
N SER A 25 5.18 -4.24 3.86
CA SER A 25 6.59 -4.48 4.13
C SER A 25 7.03 -5.89 3.67
N THR A 26 8.35 -6.05 3.50
CA THR A 26 8.94 -7.36 3.15
C THR A 26 8.87 -8.32 4.34
N GLU A 27 8.90 -7.76 5.54
CA GLU A 27 8.77 -8.41 6.83
C GLU A 27 7.36 -9.02 6.99
N ALA A 28 6.30 -8.29 6.63
CA ALA A 28 4.93 -8.80 6.62
C ALA A 28 4.75 -9.97 5.65
N CYS A 29 5.46 -9.95 4.51
CA CYS A 29 5.48 -11.08 3.57
C CYS A 29 6.18 -12.30 4.16
N GLN A 30 7.30 -12.11 4.87
CA GLN A 30 8.00 -13.19 5.56
C GLN A 30 7.11 -13.84 6.62
N GLU A 31 6.47 -13.04 7.48
CA GLU A 31 5.59 -13.53 8.54
C GLU A 31 4.37 -14.28 7.98
N TYR A 32 3.81 -13.81 6.85
CA TYR A 32 2.75 -14.51 6.14
C TYR A 32 3.16 -15.94 5.72
N LEU A 33 4.39 -16.08 5.20
CA LEU A 33 4.92 -17.37 4.78
C LEU A 33 5.21 -18.29 5.98
N GLU A 34 5.83 -17.75 7.03
CA GLU A 34 6.14 -18.48 8.27
C GLU A 34 4.87 -18.95 9.01
N SER A 35 3.79 -18.18 8.91
CA SER A 35 2.48 -18.49 9.48
C SER A 35 1.65 -19.48 8.64
N GLY A 36 2.23 -20.06 7.59
CA GLY A 36 1.57 -21.02 6.72
C GLY A 36 0.54 -20.39 5.78
N ASN A 37 0.89 -19.25 5.16
CA ASN A 37 0.04 -18.46 4.27
C ASN A 37 -1.18 -17.84 4.98
N LYS A 38 -0.99 -17.45 6.24
CA LYS A 38 -1.99 -16.70 7.00
C LYS A 38 -1.54 -15.27 7.15
N LEU A 39 -2.46 -14.33 6.99
CA LEU A 39 -2.15 -12.92 7.25
C LEU A 39 -1.76 -12.75 8.73
N PRO A 40 -0.65 -12.06 9.00
CA PRO A 40 -0.32 -11.61 10.36
C PRO A 40 -1.47 -10.85 11.02
N ASP A 41 -1.59 -10.99 12.33
CA ASP A 41 -2.59 -10.27 13.11
C ASP A 41 -2.37 -8.75 12.96
N GLY A 42 -3.45 -8.00 12.68
CA GLY A 42 -3.39 -6.54 12.52
C GLY A 42 -2.97 -6.04 11.13
N LEU A 43 -2.36 -6.89 10.29
CA LEU A 43 -1.88 -6.44 8.96
C LEU A 43 -3.03 -5.94 8.07
N TRP A 44 -4.21 -6.55 8.19
CA TRP A 44 -5.37 -6.14 7.41
C TRP A 44 -5.89 -4.77 7.85
N GLU A 45 -5.93 -4.53 9.15
CA GLU A 45 -6.33 -3.25 9.74
C GLU A 45 -5.37 -2.13 9.30
N GLU A 46 -4.05 -2.37 9.34
CA GLU A 46 -3.05 -1.43 8.84
C GLU A 46 -3.19 -1.15 7.35
N ALA A 47 -3.48 -2.17 6.54
CA ALA A 47 -3.73 -1.99 5.10
C ALA A 47 -4.97 -1.12 4.85
N LEU A 48 -6.02 -1.28 5.65
CA LEU A 48 -7.23 -0.44 5.58
C LEU A 48 -6.95 1.01 6.01
N GLU A 49 -6.07 1.24 6.99
CA GLU A 49 -5.63 2.59 7.36
C GLU A 49 -4.84 3.26 6.24
N GLY A 50 -3.95 2.51 5.57
CA GLY A 50 -3.26 2.95 4.37
C GLY A 50 -4.23 3.31 3.25
N LEU A 51 -5.24 2.45 2.99
CA LEU A 51 -6.28 2.72 2.00
C LEU A 51 -7.05 4.00 2.29
N LYS A 52 -7.48 4.22 3.54
CA LYS A 52 -8.19 5.45 3.93
C LYS A 52 -7.38 6.71 3.69
N THR A 53 -6.05 6.63 3.87
CA THR A 53 -5.15 7.75 3.57
C THR A 53 -5.15 8.04 2.07
N VAL A 54 -5.04 7.02 1.22
CA VAL A 54 -5.12 7.16 -0.25
C VAL A 54 -6.48 7.71 -0.69
N GLU A 55 -7.58 7.21 -0.14
CA GLU A 55 -8.93 7.69 -0.44
C GLU A 55 -9.09 9.18 -0.13
N LYS A 56 -8.57 9.62 1.02
CA LYS A 56 -8.57 11.02 1.43
C LYS A 56 -7.75 11.90 0.47
N ASP A 57 -6.55 11.47 0.12
CA ASP A 57 -5.65 12.24 -0.75
C ASP A 57 -6.17 12.31 -2.20
N MET A 58 -6.85 11.26 -2.67
CA MET A 58 -7.46 11.20 -4.00
C MET A 58 -8.87 11.81 -4.06
N ASN A 59 -9.49 12.11 -2.91
CA ASN A 59 -10.90 12.50 -2.79
C ASN A 59 -11.85 11.52 -3.53
N ALA A 60 -11.55 10.22 -3.41
CA ALA A 60 -12.25 9.12 -4.07
C ALA A 60 -12.29 7.91 -3.13
N SER A 61 -13.25 7.00 -3.32
CA SER A 61 -13.41 5.82 -2.46
C SER A 61 -13.48 4.53 -3.27
N LEU A 62 -12.91 3.46 -2.72
CA LEU A 62 -12.94 2.15 -3.34
C LEU A 62 -14.38 1.62 -3.29
N GLY A 63 -14.96 1.37 -4.46
CA GLY A 63 -16.34 0.88 -4.59
C GLY A 63 -17.42 1.97 -4.64
N ASP A 64 -17.07 3.26 -4.62
CA ASP A 64 -18.02 4.35 -4.90
C ASP A 64 -18.17 4.54 -6.42
N PRO A 65 -19.35 4.30 -7.03
CA PRO A 65 -19.54 4.47 -8.47
C PRO A 65 -19.51 5.94 -8.92
N LEU A 66 -19.71 6.90 -8.01
CA LEU A 66 -19.69 8.34 -8.32
C LEU A 66 -18.28 8.93 -8.22
N ARG A 67 -17.46 8.43 -7.29
CA ARG A 67 -16.06 8.84 -7.08
C ARG A 67 -15.17 7.62 -6.87
N SER A 68 -15.00 6.85 -7.94
CA SER A 68 -14.31 5.56 -7.89
C SER A 68 -12.80 5.71 -7.74
N LEU A 69 -12.25 5.09 -6.70
CA LEU A 69 -10.82 4.86 -6.55
C LEU A 69 -10.46 3.51 -7.17
N LEU A 70 -9.57 3.52 -8.17
CA LEU A 70 -8.97 2.32 -8.73
C LEU A 70 -7.54 2.16 -8.20
N LEU A 71 -7.14 0.91 -7.92
CA LEU A 71 -5.84 0.58 -7.36
C LEU A 71 -5.01 -0.24 -8.34
N SER A 72 -3.70 -0.03 -8.29
CA SER A 72 -2.73 -0.93 -8.92
C SER A 72 -1.93 -1.66 -7.85
N VAL A 73 -1.82 -2.98 -7.96
CA VAL A 73 -1.04 -3.81 -7.02
C VAL A 73 0.21 -4.28 -7.75
N ARG A 74 1.39 -3.98 -7.20
CA ARG A 74 2.67 -4.29 -7.82
C ARG A 74 3.55 -5.01 -6.82
N SER A 75 4.12 -6.14 -7.21
CA SER A 75 5.14 -6.82 -6.40
C SER A 75 6.44 -6.02 -6.40
N GLY A 76 7.12 -6.02 -5.26
CA GLY A 76 8.45 -5.44 -5.07
C GLY A 76 9.22 -6.29 -4.06
N ALA A 77 10.37 -6.81 -4.47
CA ALA A 77 11.32 -7.48 -3.60
C ALA A 77 12.34 -6.48 -3.04
N ALA A 78 13.01 -6.86 -1.95
CA ALA A 78 14.23 -6.20 -1.50
C ALA A 78 15.36 -6.43 -2.51
#